data_AF-A0A1M4TK24-F1
#
_entry.id   AF-A0A1M4TK24-F1
#
_cell.length_a   1.000
_cell.length_b   1.000
_cell.length_c   1.000
_cell.angle_alpha   90.00
_cell.angle_beta   90.00
_cell.angle_gamma   90.00
#
_symmetry.space_group_name_H-M   'P 1'
#
loop_
_entity.id
_entity.type
_entity.pdbx_description
1 polymer ?
#
loop_
_entity_poly.entity_id
_entity_poly.type
_entity_poly.pdbx_seq_one_letter_code
_entity_poly.pdbx_strand_id
1 'polypeptide(L)'
;MTFSDALKCKECGKLYPLEAMHVCKFCFGPLEVSYDYDEISSSISKESIASGPLSIWRYRDLLPVSGSDYVDLGAGFTPLVKAERLGRYLGLKNLWIKNDTLNLTGSFKDRAVSVALSKAKELGLKVAACASTGNLANSVAAHAAAAQMESYVFIPTDLEAVKVITTTVYGRNVIAIDGNYDDVNRLCAEITSEEPDWAFANVNVRSYYSEGSKTLAFEVAEQLGWRVPDHVVVPIGSGSQLTKIHKGFTELYRVGLIDSEPQVRVFGCPTTGVFPSSKRLCTRTRLREACEAVDDSKVAGYRKPSGWSVCIGCGSCYEGCCSGSL
;
A
#
# COMPACT_ATOMS: atom_id res chain seq x y z
N MET A 1 -22.05 6.98 7.27
CA MET A 1 -22.35 5.62 6.78
C MET A 1 -21.10 5.08 6.11
N THR A 2 -20.83 3.78 6.22
CA THR A 2 -19.77 3.10 5.46
C THR A 2 -20.43 2.13 4.50
N PHE A 3 -19.87 1.98 3.30
CA PHE A 3 -20.33 1.01 2.30
C PHE A 3 -19.67 -0.37 2.45
N SER A 4 -18.75 -0.51 3.42
CA SER A 4 -18.20 -1.81 3.78
C SER A 4 -19.21 -2.62 4.59
N ASP A 5 -19.47 -3.86 4.20
CA ASP A 5 -20.48 -4.73 4.80
C ASP A 5 -19.87 -5.81 5.72
N ALA A 6 -18.74 -6.39 5.33
CA ALA A 6 -18.11 -7.49 6.05
C ALA A 6 -16.61 -7.63 5.75
N LEU A 7 -15.92 -8.42 6.57
CA LEU A 7 -14.63 -9.02 6.21
C LEU A 7 -14.88 -10.37 5.55
N LYS A 8 -14.31 -10.59 4.36
CA LYS A 8 -14.46 -11.81 3.57
C LYS A 8 -13.12 -12.53 3.42
N CYS A 9 -13.10 -13.83 3.72
CA CYS A 9 -11.93 -14.65 3.46
C CYS A 9 -11.69 -14.84 1.96
N LYS A 10 -10.45 -14.63 1.49
CA LYS A 10 -10.10 -14.83 0.08
C LYS A 10 -10.13 -16.29 -0.37
N GLU A 11 -9.90 -17.23 0.54
CA GLU A 11 -9.79 -18.66 0.21
C GLU A 11 -11.15 -19.36 0.27
N CYS A 12 -11.86 -19.26 1.39
CA CYS A 12 -13.12 -19.99 1.59
C CYS A 12 -14.38 -19.12 1.43
N GLY A 13 -14.24 -17.80 1.24
CA GLY A 13 -15.37 -16.89 1.05
C GLY A 13 -16.20 -16.58 2.30
N LYS A 14 -15.86 -17.15 3.47
CA LYS A 14 -16.59 -16.93 4.72
C LYS A 14 -16.57 -15.44 5.13
N LEU A 15 -17.72 -14.98 5.59
CA LEU A 15 -17.94 -13.61 6.06
C LEU A 15 -17.76 -13.50 7.59
N TYR A 16 -17.25 -12.35 8.00
CA TYR A 16 -17.00 -11.97 9.38
C TYR A 16 -17.42 -10.51 9.59
N PRO A 17 -17.78 -10.12 10.82
CA PRO A 17 -18.04 -8.73 11.14
C PRO A 17 -16.79 -7.86 10.92
N LEU A 18 -17.01 -6.55 10.78
CA LEU A 18 -15.93 -5.56 10.65
C LEU A 18 -15.25 -5.32 12.01
N GLU A 19 -14.50 -6.31 12.48
CA GLU A 19 -13.73 -6.26 13.72
C GLU A 19 -12.22 -6.19 13.44
N ALA A 20 -11.41 -5.99 14.49
CA ALA A 20 -9.95 -6.05 14.41
C ALA A 20 -9.48 -7.50 14.17
N MET A 21 -9.60 -7.97 12.93
CA MET A 21 -9.20 -9.31 12.53
C MET A 21 -8.65 -9.36 11.10
N HIS A 22 -7.69 -10.26 10.89
CA HIS A 22 -6.94 -10.38 9.64
C HIS A 22 -6.84 -11.80 9.08
N VAL A 23 -7.21 -12.81 9.87
CA VAL A 23 -7.12 -14.22 9.52
C VAL A 23 -8.48 -14.89 9.69
N CYS A 24 -8.84 -15.72 8.72
CA CYS A 24 -10.04 -16.55 8.79
C CYS A 24 -9.87 -17.62 9.89
N LYS A 25 -10.80 -17.64 10.86
CA LYS A 25 -10.84 -18.64 11.95
C LYS A 25 -11.06 -20.09 11.47
N PHE A 26 -11.43 -20.30 10.20
CA PHE A 26 -11.72 -21.63 9.64
C PHE A 26 -10.57 -22.20 8.80
N CYS A 27 -10.04 -21.42 7.85
CA CYS A 27 -9.02 -21.91 6.91
C CYS A 27 -7.68 -21.18 7.03
N PHE A 28 -7.53 -20.25 7.97
CA PHE A 28 -6.35 -19.41 8.16
C PHE A 28 -5.97 -18.53 6.95
N GLY A 29 -6.85 -18.43 5.94
CA GLY A 29 -6.68 -17.53 4.80
C GLY A 29 -6.84 -16.06 5.18
N PRO A 30 -6.26 -15.14 4.39
CA PRO A 30 -6.35 -13.70 4.65
C PRO A 30 -7.78 -13.18 4.48
N LEU A 31 -8.13 -12.19 5.30
CA LEU A 31 -9.39 -11.46 5.18
C LEU A 31 -9.20 -10.19 4.34
N GLU A 32 -10.22 -9.84 3.56
CA GLU A 32 -10.33 -8.58 2.84
C GLU A 32 -11.66 -7.91 3.14
N VAL A 33 -11.71 -6.59 3.02
CA VAL A 33 -12.97 -5.87 3.16
C VAL A 33 -13.84 -6.11 1.94
N SER A 34 -15.09 -6.49 2.21
CA SER A 34 -16.19 -6.54 1.25
C SER A 34 -16.94 -5.20 1.27
N TYR A 35 -17.52 -4.85 0.13
CA TYR A 35 -18.21 -3.58 -0.09
C TYR A 35 -19.50 -3.83 -0.86
N ASP A 36 -20.52 -3.04 -0.56
CA ASP A 36 -21.70 -2.89 -1.41
C ASP A 36 -21.39 -1.91 -2.55
N TYR A 37 -20.94 -2.47 -3.68
CA TYR A 37 -20.57 -1.64 -4.84
C TYR A 37 -21.77 -1.04 -5.57
N ASP A 38 -22.96 -1.63 -5.43
CA ASP A 38 -24.16 -1.13 -6.08
C ASP A 38 -24.61 0.15 -5.36
N GLU A 39 -24.55 0.15 -4.02
CA GLU A 39 -24.78 1.35 -3.21
C GLU A 39 -23.71 2.44 -3.46
N ILE A 40 -22.43 2.06 -3.51
CA ILE A 40 -21.34 2.99 -3.84
C ILE A 40 -21.58 3.62 -5.21
N SER A 41 -21.91 2.84 -6.24
CA SER A 41 -22.12 3.33 -7.60
C SER A 41 -23.26 4.36 -7.70
N SER A 42 -24.25 4.25 -6.81
CA SER A 42 -25.39 5.16 -6.76
C SER A 42 -25.07 6.48 -6.05
N SER A 43 -24.04 6.49 -5.19
CA SER A 43 -23.65 7.64 -4.35
C SER A 43 -22.45 8.39 -4.91
N ILE A 44 -21.48 7.67 -5.49
CA ILE A 44 -20.18 8.22 -5.87
C ILE A 44 -20.25 8.92 -7.24
N SER A 45 -19.58 10.06 -7.35
CA SER A 45 -19.39 10.75 -8.63
C SER A 45 -18.01 11.39 -8.73
N LYS A 46 -17.56 11.65 -9.97
CA LYS A 46 -16.28 12.33 -10.24
C LYS A 46 -16.24 13.71 -9.57
N GLU A 47 -17.36 14.41 -9.56
CA GLU A 47 -17.54 15.72 -8.93
C GLU A 47 -17.47 15.63 -7.41
N SER A 48 -18.12 14.61 -6.81
CA SER A 48 -18.06 14.39 -5.36
C SER A 48 -16.63 14.14 -4.89
N ILE A 49 -15.86 13.33 -5.64
CA ILE A 49 -14.44 13.07 -5.38
C ILE A 49 -13.62 14.35 -5.54
N ALA A 50 -13.82 15.09 -6.63
CA ALA A 50 -13.07 16.32 -6.89
C ALA A 50 -13.29 17.38 -5.79
N SER A 51 -14.49 17.43 -5.21
CA SER A 51 -14.85 18.33 -4.10
C SER A 51 -14.28 17.92 -2.73
N GLY A 52 -13.77 16.69 -2.61
CA GLY A 52 -13.17 16.17 -1.38
C GLY A 52 -11.80 16.77 -1.07
N PRO A 53 -11.23 16.47 0.11
CA PRO A 53 -9.91 16.97 0.50
C PRO A 53 -8.82 16.51 -0.47
N LEU A 54 -7.67 17.20 -0.49
CA LEU A 54 -6.49 16.80 -1.27
C LEU A 54 -5.70 15.68 -0.54
N SER A 55 -6.41 14.61 -0.18
CA SER A 55 -5.88 13.42 0.49
C SER A 55 -6.64 12.19 0.01
N ILE A 56 -6.25 10.98 0.45
CA ILE A 56 -6.96 9.74 0.14
C ILE A 56 -8.43 9.76 0.55
N TRP A 57 -8.82 10.64 1.48
CA TRP A 57 -10.17 10.71 2.02
C TRP A 57 -11.19 11.31 1.06
N ARG A 58 -10.75 11.84 -0.10
CA ARG A 58 -11.67 12.11 -1.21
C ARG A 58 -12.31 10.84 -1.80
N TYR A 59 -11.69 9.69 -1.59
CA TYR A 59 -12.22 8.38 -2.00
C TYR A 59 -12.89 7.63 -0.84
N ARG A 60 -13.35 8.33 0.21
CA ARG A 60 -13.90 7.72 1.44
C ARG A 60 -14.98 6.67 1.18
N ASP A 61 -15.80 6.84 0.14
CA ASP A 61 -16.89 5.93 -0.20
C ASP A 61 -16.36 4.55 -0.67
N LEU A 62 -15.10 4.50 -1.10
CA LEU A 62 -14.38 3.27 -1.45
C LEU A 62 -13.44 2.81 -0.32
N LEU A 63 -13.53 3.37 0.89
CA LEU A 63 -12.68 3.02 2.03
C LEU A 63 -13.52 2.48 3.20
N PRO A 64 -12.94 1.62 4.05
CA PRO A 64 -13.70 0.83 5.02
C PRO A 64 -13.88 1.57 6.37
N VAL A 65 -14.14 2.88 6.33
CA VAL A 65 -14.19 3.76 7.51
C VAL A 65 -15.48 4.57 7.50
N SER A 66 -16.18 4.55 8.62
CA SER A 66 -17.45 5.24 8.79
C SER A 66 -17.27 6.69 9.23
N GLY A 67 -18.06 7.60 8.67
CA GLY A 67 -18.16 8.98 9.17
C GLY A 67 -17.02 9.88 8.72
N SER A 68 -16.86 11.01 9.40
CA SER A 68 -15.90 12.07 9.03
C SER A 68 -14.73 12.24 10.00
N ASP A 69 -14.68 11.46 11.08
CA ASP A 69 -13.65 11.55 12.12
C ASP A 69 -12.44 10.64 11.84
N TYR A 70 -11.95 10.70 10.61
CA TYR A 70 -10.81 9.92 10.14
C TYR A 70 -9.48 10.63 10.44
N VAL A 71 -8.41 9.84 10.52
CA VAL A 71 -7.04 10.30 10.78
C VAL A 71 -6.40 10.73 9.46
N ASP A 72 -6.42 12.04 9.17
CA ASP A 72 -5.82 12.62 7.97
C ASP A 72 -4.61 13.50 8.28
N LEU A 73 -3.46 13.10 7.74
CA LEU A 73 -2.22 13.88 7.73
C LEU A 73 -1.87 14.42 6.33
N GLY A 74 -2.86 14.48 5.44
CA GLY A 74 -2.67 14.82 4.03
C GLY A 74 -2.07 13.67 3.22
N ALA A 75 -2.31 12.43 3.64
CA ALA A 75 -1.81 11.26 2.92
C ALA A 75 -2.47 11.19 1.54
N GLY A 76 -1.68 10.99 0.49
CA GLY A 76 -2.15 10.91 -0.89
C GLY A 76 -2.17 12.25 -1.62
N PHE A 77 -2.94 12.27 -2.71
CA PHE A 77 -2.95 13.31 -3.74
C PHE A 77 -1.54 13.78 -4.17
N THR A 78 -0.59 12.85 -4.22
CA THR A 78 0.81 13.10 -4.49
C THR A 78 1.05 13.40 -5.97
N PRO A 79 2.17 14.04 -6.33
CA PRO A 79 2.45 14.36 -7.74
C PRO A 79 2.52 13.12 -8.64
N LEU A 80 1.85 13.21 -9.80
CA LEU A 80 2.03 12.32 -10.94
C LEU A 80 2.84 13.05 -12.02
N VAL A 81 4.15 12.78 -12.06
CA VAL A 81 5.11 13.55 -12.84
C VAL A 81 5.33 12.88 -14.20
N LYS A 82 5.11 13.61 -15.30
CA LYS A 82 5.45 13.10 -16.63
C LYS A 82 6.97 13.09 -16.82
N ALA A 83 7.56 11.92 -16.91
CA ALA A 83 9.01 11.75 -16.97
C ALA A 83 9.49 11.73 -18.43
N GLU A 84 9.42 12.86 -19.13
CA GLU A 84 9.66 12.92 -20.58
C GLU A 84 11.07 12.50 -21.00
N ARG A 85 12.09 12.96 -20.28
CA ARG A 85 13.50 12.63 -20.59
C ARG A 85 13.78 11.14 -20.41
N LEU A 86 13.34 10.58 -19.28
CA LEU A 86 13.47 9.15 -18.99
C LEU A 86 12.64 8.31 -19.96
N GLY A 87 11.42 8.75 -20.28
CA GLY A 87 10.57 8.12 -21.29
C GLY A 87 11.28 8.03 -22.63
N ARG A 88 11.84 9.15 -23.13
CA ARG A 88 12.61 9.15 -24.40
C ARG A 88 13.79 8.18 -24.36
N TYR A 89 14.53 8.14 -23.26
CA TYR A 89 15.66 7.22 -23.09
C TYR A 89 15.21 5.75 -23.17
N LEU A 90 14.07 5.42 -22.56
CA LEU A 90 13.48 4.08 -22.59
C LEU A 90 12.64 3.79 -23.84
N GLY A 91 12.53 4.73 -24.78
CA GLY A 91 11.68 4.60 -25.97
C GLY A 91 10.17 4.70 -25.70
N LEU A 92 9.76 5.18 -24.53
CA LEU A 92 8.37 5.35 -24.10
C LEU A 92 7.88 6.78 -24.33
N LYS A 93 6.74 6.94 -25.00
CA LYS A 93 6.13 8.26 -25.24
C LYS A 93 5.46 8.83 -23.99
N ASN A 94 4.87 7.96 -23.17
CA ASN A 94 4.07 8.35 -22.03
C ASN A 94 4.55 7.59 -20.80
N LEU A 95 5.58 8.12 -20.15
CA LEU A 95 6.07 7.64 -18.86
C LEU A 95 5.67 8.63 -17.78
N TRP A 96 5.07 8.12 -16.71
CA TRP A 96 4.72 8.90 -15.52
C TRP A 96 5.34 8.29 -14.28
N ILE A 97 5.67 9.13 -13.30
CA ILE A 97 6.19 8.74 -11.99
C ILE A 97 5.19 9.18 -10.93
N LYS A 98 4.63 8.23 -10.20
CA LYS A 98 3.80 8.51 -9.03
C LYS A 98 4.70 8.65 -7.80
N ASN A 99 4.83 9.87 -7.28
CA ASN A 99 5.83 10.18 -6.27
C ASN A 99 5.25 10.22 -4.84
N ASP A 100 5.15 9.04 -4.22
CA ASP A 100 4.67 8.90 -2.85
C ASP A 100 5.73 9.22 -1.77
N THR A 101 6.94 9.61 -2.17
CA THR A 101 7.97 10.10 -1.23
C THR A 101 7.64 11.47 -0.65
N LEU A 102 6.61 12.14 -1.20
CA LEU A 102 6.15 13.46 -0.76
C LEU A 102 4.96 13.39 0.21
N ASN A 103 4.56 12.19 0.64
CA ASN A 103 3.70 12.09 1.81
C ASN A 103 4.47 12.56 3.06
N LEU A 104 3.75 12.92 4.13
CA LEU A 104 4.34 13.52 5.33
C LEU A 104 5.53 12.71 5.91
N THR A 105 5.41 11.38 5.99
CA THR A 105 6.48 10.53 6.54
C THR A 105 7.48 10.04 5.48
N GLY A 106 7.39 10.57 4.27
CA GLY A 106 8.30 10.25 3.17
C GLY A 106 7.98 8.95 2.44
N SER A 107 6.79 8.36 2.63
CA SER A 107 6.47 7.07 2.01
C SER A 107 4.99 6.83 1.73
N PHE A 108 4.72 5.87 0.85
CA PHE A 108 3.37 5.38 0.56
C PHE A 108 2.64 4.74 1.75
N LYS A 109 3.35 4.46 2.86
CA LYS A 109 2.76 3.81 4.04
C LYS A 109 1.69 4.66 4.68
N ASP A 110 1.78 5.98 4.55
CA ASP A 110 0.82 6.95 5.08
C ASP A 110 -0.60 6.67 4.60
N ARG A 111 -0.77 6.29 3.32
CA ARG A 111 -2.08 5.91 2.77
C ARG A 111 -2.71 4.75 3.53
N ALA A 112 -1.91 3.71 3.77
CA ALA A 112 -2.36 2.47 4.38
C ALA A 112 -2.59 2.64 5.89
N VAL A 113 -1.68 3.33 6.57
CA VAL A 113 -1.78 3.59 8.02
C VAL A 113 -2.93 4.55 8.33
N SER A 114 -3.15 5.59 7.52
CA SER A 114 -4.27 6.50 7.67
C SER A 114 -5.60 5.74 7.72
N VAL A 115 -5.82 4.79 6.79
CA VAL A 115 -7.02 3.93 6.81
C VAL A 115 -7.06 3.01 8.03
N ALA A 116 -5.94 2.35 8.34
CA ALA A 116 -5.85 1.42 9.46
C ALA A 116 -6.17 2.07 10.81
N LEU A 117 -5.58 3.23 11.10
CA LEU A 117 -5.77 3.90 12.39
C LEU A 117 -7.11 4.63 12.47
N SER A 118 -7.66 5.08 11.34
CA SER A 118 -9.04 5.58 11.32
C SER A 118 -10.03 4.47 11.66
N LYS A 119 -9.83 3.26 11.10
CA LYS A 119 -10.65 2.11 11.48
C LYS A 119 -10.41 1.68 12.93
N ALA A 120 -9.17 1.70 13.41
CA ALA A 120 -8.86 1.42 14.81
C ALA A 120 -9.59 2.38 15.76
N LYS A 121 -9.60 3.68 15.45
CA LYS A 121 -10.32 4.71 16.20
C LYS A 121 -11.83 4.47 16.18
N GLU A 122 -12.40 4.13 15.02
CA GLU A 122 -13.81 3.75 14.89
C GLU A 122 -14.18 2.52 15.76
N LEU A 123 -13.26 1.56 15.88
CA LEU A 123 -13.42 0.37 16.70
C LEU A 123 -13.16 0.62 18.21
N GLY A 124 -12.79 1.84 18.60
CA GLY A 124 -12.51 2.19 19.99
C GLY A 124 -11.15 1.68 20.52
N LEU A 125 -10.26 1.25 19.63
CA LEU A 125 -8.90 0.83 20.01
C LEU A 125 -8.10 2.06 20.46
N LYS A 126 -7.23 1.88 21.46
CA LYS A 126 -6.53 2.99 22.14
C LYS A 126 -5.05 3.08 21.78
N VAL A 127 -4.48 1.95 21.39
CA VAL A 127 -3.04 1.81 21.15
C VAL A 127 -2.81 1.47 19.67
N ALA A 128 -1.90 2.19 19.02
CA ALA A 128 -1.46 1.93 17.65
C ALA A 128 -0.04 1.35 17.67
N ALA A 129 0.12 0.14 17.16
CA ALA A 129 1.39 -0.57 17.22
C ALA A 129 1.83 -1.14 15.87
N CYS A 130 3.13 -1.41 15.74
CA CYS A 130 3.66 -2.18 14.62
C CYS A 130 4.98 -2.88 14.96
N ALA A 131 5.24 -3.99 14.27
CA ALA A 131 6.57 -4.57 14.15
C ALA A 131 7.22 -4.02 12.87
N SER A 132 8.10 -3.02 12.99
CA SER A 132 8.77 -2.47 11.80
C SER A 132 9.98 -1.63 12.15
N THR A 133 10.97 -1.65 11.26
CA THR A 133 12.24 -0.95 11.39
C THR A 133 12.41 0.22 10.40
N GLY A 134 11.33 0.65 9.74
CA GLY A 134 11.43 1.67 8.67
C GLY A 134 10.13 2.41 8.41
N ASN A 135 9.79 2.63 7.13
CA ASN A 135 8.68 3.50 6.71
C ASN A 135 7.33 3.25 7.44
N LEU A 136 7.02 2.01 7.80
CA LEU A 136 5.77 1.70 8.53
C LEU A 136 5.84 2.24 9.97
N ALA A 137 6.98 2.14 10.66
CA ALA A 137 7.16 2.66 12.00
C ALA A 137 6.94 4.17 12.05
N ASN A 138 7.57 4.91 11.13
CA ASN A 138 7.41 6.37 11.01
C ASN A 138 5.95 6.75 10.75
N SER A 139 5.30 6.02 9.83
CA SER A 139 3.90 6.26 9.48
C SER A 139 2.95 5.99 10.65
N VAL A 140 3.11 4.87 11.37
CA VAL A 140 2.30 4.52 12.55
C VAL A 140 2.49 5.53 13.66
N ALA A 141 3.74 5.90 13.99
CA ALA A 141 4.02 6.88 15.04
C ALA A 141 3.39 8.24 14.72
N ALA A 142 3.57 8.75 13.49
CA ALA A 142 3.02 10.03 13.07
C ALA A 142 1.48 10.06 13.11
N HIS A 143 0.82 9.03 12.55
CA HIS A 143 -0.65 8.96 12.52
C HIS A 143 -1.24 8.69 13.92
N ALA A 144 -0.56 7.91 14.77
CA ALA A 144 -0.99 7.68 16.15
C ALA A 144 -0.96 8.97 16.97
N ALA A 145 0.09 9.79 16.81
CA ALA A 145 0.18 11.10 17.44
C ALA A 145 -0.98 12.02 17.00
N ALA A 146 -1.31 12.04 15.70
CA ALA A 146 -2.43 12.80 15.17
C ALA A 146 -3.80 12.29 15.66
N ALA A 147 -3.93 10.97 15.81
CA ALA A 147 -5.13 10.32 16.32
C ALA A 147 -5.28 10.35 17.85
N GLN A 148 -4.30 10.93 18.57
CA GLN A 148 -4.20 10.90 20.03
C GLN A 148 -4.18 9.49 20.64
N MET A 149 -3.69 8.50 19.88
CA MET A 149 -3.51 7.12 20.33
C MET A 149 -2.12 6.95 20.97
N GLU A 150 -1.98 6.03 21.92
CA GLU A 150 -0.65 5.58 22.34
C GLU A 150 0.05 4.87 21.18
N SER A 151 1.37 5.01 21.06
CA SER A 151 2.12 4.33 19.99
C SER A 151 3.24 3.47 20.52
N TYR A 152 3.34 2.25 20.01
CA TYR A 152 4.41 1.29 20.32
C TYR A 152 5.00 0.71 19.03
N VAL A 153 6.29 0.93 18.82
CA VAL A 153 7.04 0.38 17.69
C VAL A 153 8.02 -0.65 18.21
N PHE A 154 7.86 -1.89 17.77
CA PHE A 154 8.75 -2.99 18.14
C PHE A 154 9.81 -3.19 17.07
N ILE A 155 11.08 -3.19 17.48
CA ILE A 155 12.26 -3.35 16.62
C ILE A 155 13.21 -4.40 17.21
N PRO A 156 14.01 -5.10 16.38
CA PRO A 156 15.13 -5.88 16.89
C PRO A 156 16.22 -4.95 17.46
N THR A 157 17.05 -5.48 18.36
CA THR A 157 18.15 -4.76 19.03
C THR A 157 19.28 -4.34 18.10
N ASP A 158 19.43 -4.98 16.95
CA ASP A 158 20.55 -4.78 16.00
C ASP A 158 20.30 -3.69 14.96
N LEU A 159 19.27 -2.85 15.15
CA LEU A 159 18.89 -1.83 14.17
C LEU A 159 19.82 -0.60 14.17
N GLU A 160 20.12 -0.10 12.98
CA GLU A 160 20.86 1.15 12.78
C GLU A 160 20.21 2.33 13.50
N ALA A 161 21.00 3.08 14.27
CA ALA A 161 20.54 4.19 15.10
C ALA A 161 19.74 5.25 14.33
N VAL A 162 20.10 5.53 13.07
CA VAL A 162 19.39 6.51 12.23
C VAL A 162 17.91 6.15 12.06
N LYS A 163 17.60 4.86 11.84
CA LYS A 163 16.21 4.40 11.68
C LYS A 163 15.42 4.59 12.96
N VAL A 164 16.02 4.25 14.11
CA VAL A 164 15.42 4.47 15.44
C VAL A 164 15.14 5.96 15.66
N ILE A 165 16.13 6.82 15.42
CA ILE A 165 16.00 8.27 15.61
C ILE A 165 14.82 8.82 14.78
N THR A 166 14.73 8.47 13.50
CA THR A 166 13.65 8.98 12.63
C THR A 166 12.24 8.63 13.14
N THR A 167 12.06 7.46 13.72
CA THR A 167 10.78 7.06 14.32
C THR A 167 10.51 7.82 15.61
N THR A 168 11.52 8.00 16.47
CA THR A 168 11.35 8.68 17.76
C THR A 168 10.97 10.15 17.65
N VAL A 169 11.22 10.80 16.50
CA VAL A 169 10.82 12.21 16.25
C VAL A 169 9.30 12.40 16.35
N TYR A 170 8.51 11.44 15.88
CA TYR A 170 7.04 11.51 15.95
C TYR A 170 6.49 11.17 17.34
N GLY A 171 7.36 10.75 18.24
CA GLY A 171 7.04 10.44 19.62
C GLY A 171 6.45 9.04 19.81
N ARG A 172 6.78 8.50 20.98
CA ARG A 172 6.24 7.32 21.69
C ARG A 172 6.89 5.97 21.39
N ASN A 173 7.12 5.29 22.52
CA ASN A 173 7.66 3.96 22.81
C ASN A 173 8.21 3.15 21.62
N VAL A 174 9.50 3.33 21.33
CA VAL A 174 10.26 2.37 20.51
C VAL A 174 10.86 1.33 21.44
N ILE A 175 10.41 0.08 21.31
CA ILE A 175 10.81 -1.05 22.15
C ILE A 175 11.75 -1.94 21.34
N ALA A 176 13.01 -2.03 21.79
CA ALA A 176 13.97 -2.97 21.27
C ALA A 176 13.76 -4.35 21.90
N ILE A 177 13.67 -5.37 21.05
CA ILE A 177 13.47 -6.77 21.42
C ILE A 177 14.74 -7.54 21.05
N ASP A 178 15.25 -8.32 21.99
CA ASP A 178 16.37 -9.21 21.73
C ASP A 178 15.90 -10.42 20.91
N GLY A 179 16.10 -10.35 19.60
CA GLY A 179 15.61 -11.33 18.64
C GLY A 179 15.69 -10.82 17.21
N ASN A 180 15.40 -11.70 16.26
CA ASN A 180 15.35 -11.34 14.84
C ASN A 180 13.95 -10.79 14.45
N TYR A 181 13.78 -10.41 13.19
CA TYR A 181 12.52 -9.86 12.68
C TYR A 181 11.31 -10.80 12.86
N ASP A 182 11.50 -12.11 12.74
CA ASP A 182 10.41 -13.08 12.92
C ASP A 182 10.03 -13.22 14.39
N ASP A 183 11.00 -13.17 15.31
CA ASP A 183 10.75 -13.17 16.76
C ASP A 183 9.92 -11.96 17.18
N VAL A 184 10.24 -10.77 16.65
CA VAL A 184 9.47 -9.54 16.89
C VAL A 184 8.03 -9.69 16.37
N ASN A 185 7.83 -10.22 15.16
CA ASN A 185 6.49 -10.41 14.62
C ASN A 185 5.68 -11.44 15.41
N ARG A 186 6.31 -12.52 15.87
CA ARG A 186 5.67 -13.52 16.74
C ARG A 186 5.20 -12.87 18.04
N LEU A 187 6.07 -12.11 18.72
CA LEU A 187 5.72 -11.40 19.94
C LEU A 187 4.55 -10.43 19.72
N CYS A 188 4.56 -9.66 18.63
CA CYS A 188 3.45 -8.76 18.31
C CYS A 188 2.13 -9.51 18.08
N ALA A 189 2.17 -10.71 17.48
CA ALA A 189 0.98 -11.54 17.33
C ALA A 189 0.44 -12.05 18.67
N GLU A 190 1.33 -12.39 19.62
CA GLU A 190 0.96 -12.79 20.99
C GLU A 190 0.36 -11.62 21.77
N ILE A 191 0.97 -10.43 21.71
CA ILE A 191 0.41 -9.21 22.33
C ILE A 191 -0.98 -8.92 21.77
N THR A 192 -1.17 -9.07 20.45
CA THR A 192 -2.47 -8.85 19.81
C THR A 192 -3.57 -9.78 20.36
N SER A 193 -3.23 -10.99 20.83
CA SER A 193 -4.20 -11.91 21.43
C SER A 193 -4.53 -11.61 22.89
N GLU A 194 -3.57 -11.06 23.64
CA GLU A 194 -3.73 -10.73 25.06
C GLU A 194 -4.31 -9.32 25.28
N GLU A 195 -4.04 -8.40 24.36
CA GLU A 195 -4.38 -6.97 24.49
C GLU A 195 -5.43 -6.55 23.43
N PRO A 196 -6.74 -6.66 23.75
CA PRO A 196 -7.81 -6.39 22.78
C PRO A 196 -7.92 -4.92 22.37
N ASP A 197 -7.37 -3.99 23.15
CA ASP A 197 -7.40 -2.54 22.90
C ASP A 197 -6.29 -2.07 21.94
N TRP A 198 -5.43 -2.99 21.46
CA TRP A 198 -4.27 -2.67 20.61
C TRP A 198 -4.55 -2.91 19.13
N ALA A 199 -4.21 -1.92 18.31
CA ALA A 199 -4.28 -1.95 16.86
C ALA A 199 -2.87 -2.12 16.26
N PHE A 200 -2.52 -3.36 15.91
CA PHE A 200 -1.29 -3.65 15.18
C PHE A 200 -1.51 -3.48 13.68
N ALA A 201 -0.91 -2.43 13.09
CA ALA A 201 -1.08 -2.06 11.68
C ALA A 201 -0.81 -3.22 10.71
N ASN A 202 0.18 -4.06 11.02
CA ASN A 202 0.60 -5.22 10.24
C ASN A 202 0.00 -6.56 10.71
N VAL A 203 -0.88 -6.56 11.71
CA VAL A 203 -1.51 -7.77 12.28
C VAL A 203 -3.03 -7.63 12.27
N ASN A 204 -3.72 -7.37 13.40
CA ASN A 204 -5.18 -7.44 13.49
C ASN A 204 -5.95 -6.42 12.64
N VAL A 205 -5.39 -5.23 12.37
CA VAL A 205 -6.03 -4.24 11.47
C VAL A 205 -5.50 -4.30 10.04
N ARG A 206 -4.71 -5.34 9.69
CA ARG A 206 -4.07 -5.48 8.37
C ARG A 206 -5.07 -5.53 7.21
N SER A 207 -6.27 -6.08 7.44
CA SER A 207 -7.36 -6.12 6.46
C SER A 207 -7.68 -4.71 5.95
N TYR A 208 -7.79 -3.75 6.87
CA TYR A 208 -8.10 -2.34 6.59
C TYR A 208 -6.88 -1.58 6.08
N TYR A 209 -5.71 -1.80 6.68
CA TYR A 209 -4.43 -1.24 6.23
C TYR A 209 -4.23 -1.44 4.72
N SER A 210 -4.53 -2.65 4.23
CA SER A 210 -4.32 -3.00 2.84
C SER A 210 -5.21 -2.19 1.88
N GLU A 211 -6.37 -1.73 2.33
CA GLU A 211 -7.31 -0.95 1.51
C GLU A 211 -6.77 0.45 1.19
N GLY A 212 -6.00 1.08 2.09
CA GLY A 212 -5.38 2.37 1.78
C GLY A 212 -4.42 2.33 0.59
N SER A 213 -3.82 1.16 0.30
CA SER A 213 -2.93 1.02 -0.86
C SER A 213 -3.64 1.12 -2.22
N LYS A 214 -4.94 0.82 -2.29
CA LYS A 214 -5.70 0.88 -3.55
C LYS A 214 -5.98 2.31 -4.01
N THR A 215 -5.91 3.27 -3.08
CA THR A 215 -6.08 4.71 -3.36
C THR A 215 -5.04 5.24 -4.36
N LEU A 216 -3.87 4.61 -4.46
CA LEU A 216 -2.90 4.90 -5.51
C LEU A 216 -3.48 4.73 -6.92
N ALA A 217 -4.27 3.69 -7.14
CA ALA A 217 -4.91 3.46 -8.43
C ALA A 217 -6.00 4.49 -8.71
N PHE A 218 -6.81 4.83 -7.69
CA PHE A 218 -7.84 5.85 -7.79
C PHE A 218 -7.25 7.20 -8.20
N GLU A 219 -6.18 7.59 -7.52
CA GLU A 219 -5.52 8.86 -7.71
C GLU A 219 -4.78 8.95 -9.03
N VAL A 220 -4.13 7.87 -9.46
CA VAL A 220 -3.54 7.80 -10.81
C VAL A 220 -4.62 7.93 -11.87
N ALA A 221 -5.76 7.24 -11.73
CA ALA A 221 -6.84 7.34 -12.70
C ALA A 221 -7.43 8.75 -12.75
N GLU A 222 -7.72 9.35 -11.59
CA GLU A 222 -8.24 10.71 -11.47
C GLU A 222 -7.30 11.73 -12.12
N GLN A 223 -6.00 11.69 -11.78
CA GLN A 223 -4.99 12.63 -12.31
C GLN A 223 -4.71 12.44 -13.81
N LEU A 224 -5.04 11.29 -14.38
CA LEU A 224 -4.99 11.03 -15.83
C LEU A 224 -6.30 11.39 -16.56
N GLY A 225 -7.26 11.98 -15.85
CA GLY A 225 -8.58 12.35 -16.38
C GLY A 225 -9.52 11.15 -16.48
N TRP A 226 -9.58 10.34 -15.42
CA TRP A 226 -10.37 9.10 -15.33
C TRP A 226 -9.99 8.06 -16.40
N ARG A 227 -8.69 7.99 -16.71
CA ARG A 227 -8.11 6.99 -17.61
C ARG A 227 -7.11 6.14 -16.85
N VAL A 228 -7.08 4.86 -17.18
CA VAL A 228 -6.13 3.92 -16.58
C VAL A 228 -4.91 3.73 -17.49
N PRO A 229 -3.70 3.50 -16.93
CA PRO A 229 -2.50 3.25 -17.72
C PRO A 229 -2.44 1.82 -18.26
N ASP A 230 -1.77 1.59 -19.39
CA ASP A 230 -1.59 0.21 -19.92
C ASP A 230 -0.72 -0.66 -19.01
N HIS A 231 0.27 -0.04 -18.35
CA HIS A 231 1.26 -0.70 -17.52
C HIS A 231 1.51 0.09 -16.23
N VAL A 232 1.60 -0.62 -15.10
CA VAL A 232 2.04 -0.07 -13.81
C VAL A 232 3.20 -0.89 -13.29
N VAL A 233 4.31 -0.24 -12.92
CA VAL A 233 5.48 -0.88 -12.31
C VAL A 233 5.58 -0.46 -10.86
N VAL A 234 5.65 -1.44 -9.96
CA VAL A 234 5.59 -1.25 -8.51
C VAL A 234 6.78 -1.96 -7.83
N PRO A 235 7.57 -1.26 -7.01
CA PRO A 235 8.58 -1.88 -6.15
C PRO A 235 7.93 -2.89 -5.20
N ILE A 236 8.48 -4.10 -5.10
CA ILE A 236 7.92 -5.16 -4.26
C ILE A 236 8.79 -5.40 -3.01
N GLY A 237 8.19 -5.10 -1.85
CA GLY A 237 8.54 -5.70 -0.56
C GLY A 237 7.59 -6.84 -0.22
N SER A 238 6.53 -6.55 0.56
CA SER A 238 5.53 -7.55 0.96
C SER A 238 4.50 -7.95 -0.12
N GLY A 239 4.53 -7.30 -1.29
CA GLY A 239 3.61 -7.58 -2.41
C GLY A 239 2.17 -7.05 -2.25
N SER A 240 1.76 -6.59 -1.07
CA SER A 240 0.39 -6.12 -0.83
C SER A 240 -0.02 -4.93 -1.71
N GLN A 241 0.90 -4.02 -2.03
CA GLN A 241 0.57 -2.85 -2.85
C GLN A 241 0.22 -3.25 -4.29
N LEU A 242 0.93 -4.23 -4.85
CA LEU A 242 0.73 -4.74 -6.21
C LEU A 242 -0.72 -5.19 -6.44
N THR A 243 -1.23 -6.03 -5.53
CA THR A 243 -2.58 -6.60 -5.66
C THR A 243 -3.67 -5.54 -5.45
N LYS A 244 -3.41 -4.56 -4.59
CA LYS A 244 -4.36 -3.49 -4.26
C LYS A 244 -4.45 -2.42 -5.35
N ILE A 245 -3.38 -2.18 -6.10
CA ILE A 245 -3.44 -1.32 -7.30
C ILE A 245 -4.38 -1.94 -8.34
N HIS A 246 -4.25 -3.23 -8.61
CA HIS A 246 -5.17 -3.92 -9.52
C HIS A 246 -6.61 -3.85 -9.03
N LYS A 247 -6.86 -4.18 -7.74
CA LYS A 247 -8.18 -4.05 -7.11
C LYS A 247 -8.74 -2.64 -7.29
N GLY A 248 -7.95 -1.60 -7.04
CA GLY A 248 -8.41 -0.22 -7.17
C GLY A 248 -8.90 0.14 -8.58
N PHE A 249 -8.16 -0.23 -9.64
CA PHE A 249 -8.65 0.00 -11.00
C PHE A 249 -9.94 -0.78 -11.30
N THR A 250 -10.03 -2.04 -10.85
CA THR A 250 -11.24 -2.86 -11.02
C THR A 250 -12.44 -2.24 -10.28
N GLU A 251 -12.24 -1.71 -9.08
CA GLU A 251 -13.30 -1.05 -8.30
C GLU A 251 -13.80 0.21 -9.00
N LEU A 252 -12.92 1.04 -9.57
CA LEU A 252 -13.33 2.22 -10.33
C LEU A 252 -14.24 1.86 -11.51
N TYR A 253 -13.95 0.77 -12.20
CA TYR A 253 -14.80 0.27 -13.28
C TYR A 253 -16.14 -0.23 -12.73
N ARG A 254 -16.08 -1.02 -11.65
CA ARG A 254 -17.28 -1.60 -11.03
C ARG A 254 -18.28 -0.54 -10.57
N VAL A 255 -17.79 0.61 -10.08
CA VAL A 255 -18.65 1.72 -9.64
C VAL A 255 -18.91 2.77 -10.72
N GLY A 256 -18.54 2.49 -11.98
CA GLY A 256 -18.86 3.34 -13.14
C GLY A 256 -18.05 4.65 -13.25
N LEU A 257 -16.94 4.78 -12.51
CA LEU A 257 -16.07 5.96 -12.62
C LEU A 257 -15.16 5.91 -13.87
N ILE A 258 -14.91 4.73 -14.42
CA ILE A 258 -14.23 4.54 -15.70
C ILE A 258 -15.11 3.70 -16.65
N ASP A 259 -15.11 4.06 -17.93
CA ASP A 259 -16.09 3.55 -18.90
C ASP A 259 -15.77 2.16 -19.45
N SER A 260 -14.57 1.64 -19.18
CA SER A 260 -14.10 0.38 -19.77
C SER A 260 -13.36 -0.46 -18.75
N GLU A 261 -13.51 -1.77 -18.88
CA GLU A 261 -12.83 -2.73 -18.02
C GLU A 261 -11.30 -2.54 -18.14
N PRO A 262 -10.60 -2.34 -17.01
CA PRO A 262 -9.18 -1.98 -17.04
C PRO A 262 -8.33 -3.17 -17.49
N GLN A 263 -7.66 -3.02 -18.63
CA GLN A 263 -6.67 -3.99 -19.15
C GLN A 263 -5.26 -3.73 -18.60
N VAL A 264 -5.17 -3.17 -17.38
CA VAL A 264 -3.93 -2.71 -16.76
C VAL A 264 -3.05 -3.91 -16.40
N ARG A 265 -1.80 -3.91 -16.87
CA ARG A 265 -0.81 -4.91 -16.43
C ARG A 265 0.04 -4.33 -15.31
N VAL A 266 -0.01 -4.97 -14.13
CA VAL A 266 0.77 -4.55 -12.95
C VAL A 266 1.99 -5.44 -12.79
N PHE A 267 3.18 -4.83 -12.82
CA PHE A 267 4.48 -5.49 -12.74
C PHE A 267 5.14 -5.23 -11.40
N GLY A 268 5.71 -6.27 -10.84
CA GLY A 268 6.52 -6.22 -9.65
C GLY A 268 8.00 -6.06 -9.94
N CYS A 269 8.68 -5.14 -9.26
CA CYS A 269 10.13 -5.03 -9.27
C CYS A 269 10.69 -5.36 -7.87
N PRO A 270 11.06 -6.63 -7.61
CA PRO A 270 11.72 -7.01 -6.36
C PRO A 270 13.21 -6.62 -6.37
N THR A 271 13.79 -6.43 -5.19
CA THR A 271 15.25 -6.33 -5.04
C THR A 271 15.92 -7.67 -5.34
N THR A 272 17.05 -7.63 -6.04
CA THR A 272 17.87 -8.81 -6.33
C THR A 272 18.26 -9.50 -5.02
N GLY A 273 17.99 -10.82 -4.90
CA GLY A 273 18.32 -11.62 -3.71
C GLY A 273 17.21 -11.79 -2.66
N VAL A 274 16.13 -11.00 -2.69
CA VAL A 274 15.05 -11.06 -1.67
C VAL A 274 14.01 -12.14 -1.98
N PHE A 275 13.88 -12.54 -3.25
CA PHE A 275 12.96 -13.59 -3.66
C PHE A 275 13.72 -14.80 -4.23
N PRO A 276 13.74 -15.96 -3.53
CA PRO A 276 14.19 -17.24 -4.09
C PRO A 276 13.41 -17.64 -5.35
N SER A 277 12.26 -17.00 -5.56
CA SER A 277 11.27 -17.25 -6.60
C SER A 277 11.28 -16.23 -7.75
N SER A 278 12.27 -15.33 -7.88
CA SER A 278 12.44 -14.57 -9.13
C SER A 278 12.55 -15.49 -10.36
N LYS A 279 13.14 -16.69 -10.17
CA LYS A 279 13.12 -17.78 -11.17
C LYS A 279 11.78 -18.53 -11.30
N ARG A 280 10.94 -18.60 -10.25
CA ARG A 280 9.66 -19.36 -10.26
C ARG A 280 8.44 -18.54 -10.68
N LEU A 281 8.39 -17.24 -10.33
CA LEU A 281 7.30 -16.36 -10.74
C LEU A 281 7.36 -16.06 -12.24
N CYS A 282 8.58 -15.96 -12.80
CA CYS A 282 8.79 -15.79 -14.25
C CYS A 282 8.47 -17.08 -15.07
N THR A 283 8.26 -18.25 -14.43
CA THR A 283 7.99 -19.54 -15.13
C THR A 283 6.50 -19.92 -15.30
N ARG A 284 5.54 -19.27 -14.62
CA ARG A 284 4.11 -19.65 -14.71
C ARG A 284 3.18 -18.63 -15.35
N THR A 285 3.66 -17.41 -15.56
CA THR A 285 2.96 -16.38 -16.33
C THR A 285 3.81 -16.12 -17.57
N ARG A 286 3.21 -15.88 -18.74
CA ARG A 286 3.90 -15.56 -20.01
C ARG A 286 4.67 -14.23 -19.91
N LEU A 287 5.72 -14.20 -19.10
CA LEU A 287 6.58 -13.06 -18.78
C LEU A 287 8.05 -13.44 -18.95
N ARG A 288 8.36 -14.25 -19.97
CA ARG A 288 9.75 -14.61 -20.27
C ARG A 288 10.55 -13.41 -20.83
N GLU A 289 9.88 -12.46 -21.48
CA GLU A 289 10.55 -11.37 -22.22
C GLU A 289 10.94 -10.14 -21.37
N ALA A 290 10.43 -10.01 -20.14
CA ALA A 290 10.77 -8.88 -19.26
C ALA A 290 11.95 -9.17 -18.31
N CYS A 291 12.17 -10.45 -17.96
CA CYS A 291 13.21 -10.88 -17.03
C CYS A 291 14.61 -10.94 -17.70
N GLU A 292 14.72 -11.23 -19.00
CA GLU A 292 16.02 -11.40 -19.69
C GLU A 292 16.72 -10.08 -20.03
N ALA A 293 16.07 -8.92 -19.87
CA ALA A 293 16.66 -7.61 -20.20
C ALA A 293 17.58 -7.03 -19.09
N VAL A 294 17.66 -7.67 -17.92
CA VAL A 294 18.44 -7.17 -16.77
C VAL A 294 19.82 -7.84 -16.66
N ASP A 295 20.06 -8.93 -17.38
CA ASP A 295 21.25 -9.78 -17.15
C ASP A 295 22.25 -9.85 -18.31
N ASP A 296 22.13 -9.02 -19.36
CA ASP A 296 23.16 -9.01 -20.41
C ASP A 296 23.49 -7.63 -20.96
N SER A 297 24.73 -7.23 -20.70
CA SER A 297 25.49 -6.26 -21.45
C SER A 297 25.62 -6.70 -22.92
N LYS A 298 24.59 -6.47 -23.73
CA LYS A 298 24.62 -6.30 -25.21
C LYS A 298 23.19 -6.17 -25.74
N VAL A 299 22.78 -4.94 -25.97
CA VAL A 299 21.52 -4.60 -26.63
C VAL A 299 21.55 -5.06 -28.09
N ALA A 300 20.78 -6.08 -28.43
CA ALA A 300 20.32 -6.32 -29.80
C ALA A 300 18.96 -7.04 -29.78
N GLY A 301 17.88 -6.29 -30.03
CA GLY A 301 16.58 -6.88 -30.39
C GLY A 301 15.42 -6.73 -29.39
N TYR A 302 15.24 -5.58 -28.74
CA TYR A 302 13.98 -5.30 -28.03
C TYR A 302 12.91 -4.81 -29.00
N ARG A 303 11.80 -5.55 -29.15
CA ARG A 303 10.63 -5.07 -29.91
C ARG A 303 9.86 -4.04 -29.07
N LYS A 304 9.79 -2.81 -29.61
CA LYS A 304 9.07 -1.64 -29.08
C LYS A 304 7.68 -1.96 -28.52
N PRO A 305 7.38 -1.59 -27.26
CA PRO A 305 6.02 -1.35 -26.80
C PRO A 305 5.58 0.05 -27.23
N SER A 306 4.39 0.16 -27.83
CA SER A 306 3.78 1.42 -28.28
C SER A 306 2.86 2.08 -27.23
N GLY A 307 2.90 1.65 -25.96
CA GLY A 307 1.92 2.00 -24.92
C GLY A 307 2.41 2.90 -23.78
N TRP A 308 1.47 3.28 -22.90
CA TRP A 308 1.65 4.13 -21.72
C TRP A 308 2.24 3.33 -20.53
N SER A 309 3.04 3.96 -19.67
CA SER A 309 3.62 3.31 -18.48
C SER A 309 3.68 4.26 -17.29
N VAL A 310 3.32 3.76 -16.10
CA VAL A 310 3.45 4.47 -14.82
C VAL A 310 4.40 3.70 -13.91
N CYS A 311 5.43 4.37 -13.41
CA CYS A 311 6.33 3.83 -12.39
C CYS A 311 5.99 4.46 -11.03
N ILE A 312 5.80 3.65 -10.01
CA ILE A 312 5.56 4.13 -8.64
C ILE A 312 6.89 4.11 -7.91
N GLY A 313 7.42 5.28 -7.53
CA GLY A 313 8.73 5.40 -6.91
C GLY A 313 8.67 5.30 -5.37
N CYS A 314 9.58 4.54 -4.77
CA CYS A 314 9.84 4.53 -3.32
C CYS A 314 11.24 5.12 -3.06
N GLY A 315 11.35 6.10 -2.16
CA GLY A 315 12.61 6.80 -1.86
C GLY A 315 13.70 5.89 -1.29
N SER A 316 13.31 4.87 -0.52
CA SER A 316 14.26 3.94 0.11
C SER A 316 14.89 2.91 -0.84
N CYS A 317 14.45 2.82 -2.11
CA CYS A 317 15.10 1.95 -3.10
C CYS A 317 16.36 2.57 -3.71
N TYR A 318 16.63 3.87 -3.48
CA TYR A 318 17.78 4.55 -4.07
C TYR A 318 19.12 4.22 -3.39
N GLU A 319 19.12 3.87 -2.09
CA GLU A 319 20.37 3.65 -1.36
C GLU A 319 21.04 2.30 -1.67
N GLY A 320 20.27 1.29 -2.13
CA GLY A 320 20.81 -0.04 -2.44
C GLY A 320 21.35 -0.24 -3.87
N CYS A 321 21.08 0.68 -4.80
CA CYS A 321 21.54 0.56 -6.20
C CYS A 321 22.86 1.29 -6.48
N CYS A 322 23.30 2.20 -5.61
CA CYS A 322 24.50 3.03 -5.84
C CYS A 322 25.74 2.60 -5.05
N SER A 323 25.72 1.45 -4.34
CA SER A 323 26.91 0.88 -3.69
C SER A 323 27.67 -0.12 -4.58
N GLY A 324 27.59 0.08 -5.90
CA GLY A 324 28.54 -0.50 -6.84
C GLY A 324 29.83 0.30 -6.81
N SER A 325 30.91 -0.35 -6.37
CA SER A 325 32.28 0.12 -6.28
C SER A 325 32.71 1.02 -7.44
N LEU A 326 33.31 2.17 -7.13
CA LEU A 326 34.35 2.77 -7.98
C LEU A 326 35.57 1.85 -8.03
#